data_AF-A0A3B9Z3G2-F1
#
_entry.id   AF-A0A3B9Z3G2-F1
#
_cell.length_a   1.000
_cell.length_b   1.000
_cell.length_c   1.000
_cell.angle_alpha   90.00
_cell.angle_beta   90.00
_cell.angle_gamma   90.00
#
_symmetry.space_group_name_H-M   'P 1'
#
loop_
_entity.id
_entity.type
_entity.pdbx_description
1 polymer ?
#
loop_
_entity_poly.entity_id
_entity_poly.type
_entity_poly.pdbx_seq_one_letter_code
_entity_poly.pdbx_strand_id
1 'polypeptide(L)' 'MVCDRDQVALTVWPEYGGRIGSYNIETLVSRLRRKLEHAGASPDLIVTVRGRGYRLTNPDASPAGTAP' A
#
# COMPACT_ATOMS: atom_id res chain seq x y z
N MET A 1 -7.42 4.83 5.90
CA MET A 1 -7.08 3.69 6.79
C MET A 1 -5.62 3.33 6.61
N VAL A 2 -4.93 2.88 7.66
CA VAL A 2 -3.54 2.37 7.58
C VAL A 2 -3.62 0.87 7.76
N CYS A 3 -3.02 0.12 6.85
CA CYS A 3 -2.92 -1.34 6.93
C CYS A 3 -1.60 -1.71 7.60
N ASP A 4 -1.69 -2.45 8.71
CA ASP A 4 -0.50 -2.96 9.38
C ASP A 4 0.16 -4.09 8.57
N ARG A 5 1.45 -4.33 8.82
CA ARG A 5 2.22 -5.32 8.04
C ARG A 5 1.65 -6.72 8.22
N ASP A 6 1.21 -7.04 9.42
CA ASP A 6 0.60 -8.32 9.76
C ASP A 6 -0.72 -8.53 9.00
N GLN A 7 -1.55 -7.49 8.89
CA GLN A 7 -2.79 -7.52 8.11
C GLN A 7 -2.53 -7.71 6.62
N VAL A 8 -1.51 -7.04 6.07
CA VAL A 8 -1.09 -7.25 4.68
C VAL A 8 -0.61 -8.68 4.48
N ALA A 9 0.19 -9.21 5.41
CA ALA A 9 0.68 -10.58 5.36
C ALA A 9 -0.46 -11.61 5.38
N LEU A 10 -1.40 -11.47 6.30
CA LEU A 10 -2.57 -12.35 6.42
C LEU A 10 -3.50 -12.27 5.22
N THR A 11 -3.66 -11.08 4.62
CA THR A 11 -4.57 -10.88 3.48
C THR A 11 -3.97 -11.38 2.18
N VAL A 12 -2.68 -11.11 1.94
CA VAL A 12 -2.01 -11.48 0.67
C VAL A 12 -1.53 -12.93 0.71
N TRP A 13 -1.09 -13.40 1.88
CA TRP A 13 -0.53 -14.74 2.09
C TRP A 13 -1.22 -15.44 3.26
N PRO A 14 -2.53 -15.70 3.18
CA PRO A 14 -3.27 -16.38 4.25
C PRO A 14 -2.70 -17.77 4.55
N GLU A 15 -2.15 -18.45 3.54
CA GLU A 15 -1.53 -19.78 3.65
C GLU A 15 -0.30 -19.81 4.57
N TYR A 16 0.40 -18.69 4.74
CA TYR A 16 1.55 -18.57 5.65
C TYR A 16 1.14 -18.14 7.06
N GLY A 17 -0.14 -17.85 7.29
CA GLY A 17 -0.69 -17.47 8.60
C GLY A 17 -0.07 -16.20 9.18
N GLY A 18 0.25 -15.21 8.33
CA GLY A 18 0.84 -13.95 8.77
C GLY A 18 2.34 -14.03 9.10
N ARG A 19 2.96 -15.20 8.95
CA ARG A 19 4.41 -15.41 9.17
C ARG A 19 5.25 -14.92 7.99
N ILE A 20 4.94 -13.72 7.50
CA ILE A 20 5.68 -13.07 6.42
C ILE A 20 6.51 -11.94 7.02
N GLY A 21 7.84 -12.04 6.87
CA GLY A 21 8.75 -10.99 7.34
C GLY A 21 8.61 -9.68 6.55
N SER A 22 8.98 -8.57 7.19
CA SER A 22 8.93 -7.21 6.63
C SER A 22 9.53 -7.10 5.22
N TYR A 23 10.64 -7.80 4.99
CA TYR A 23 11.34 -7.82 3.70
C TYR A 23 10.46 -8.29 2.52
N ASN A 24 9.64 -9.31 2.73
CA ASN A 24 8.75 -9.82 1.69
C ASN A 24 7.64 -8.80 1.37
N ILE A 25 7.12 -8.13 2.39
CA ILE A 25 6.11 -7.09 2.22
C ILE A 25 6.72 -5.89 1.49
N GLU A 26 7.93 -5.46 1.86
CA GLU A 26 8.66 -4.39 1.17
C GLU A 26 8.96 -4.73 -0.29
N THR A 27 9.31 -5.99 -0.57
CA THR A 27 9.52 -6.49 -1.94
C THR A 27 8.23 -6.45 -2.74
N LEU A 28 7.12 -6.92 -2.17
CA LEU A 28 5.81 -6.90 -2.83
C LEU A 28 5.34 -5.46 -3.09
N VAL A 29 5.46 -4.57 -2.11
CA VAL A 29 5.12 -3.15 -2.26
C VAL A 29 5.98 -2.52 -3.36
N SER A 30 7.28 -2.80 -3.40
CA SER A 30 8.18 -2.28 -4.43
C SER A 30 7.80 -2.77 -5.83
N ARG A 31 7.46 -4.06 -5.98
CA ARG A 31 6.96 -4.62 -7.26
C ARG A 31 5.62 -4.00 -7.65
N LEU A 32 4.71 -3.82 -6.69
CA LEU A 32 3.41 -3.22 -6.93
C LEU A 32 3.54 -1.77 -7.41
N ARG A 33 4.39 -0.97 -6.77
CA ARG A 33 4.70 0.41 -7.21
C ARG A 33 5.21 0.44 -8.64
N ARG A 34 6.18 -0.42 -8.98
CA ARG A 34 6.71 -0.50 -10.34
C ARG A 34 5.65 -0.88 -11.37
N LYS A 35 4.73 -1.81 -11.03
CA LYS A 35 3.60 -2.17 -11.91
C LYS A 35 2.63 -1.01 -12.09
N LEU A 36 2.36 -0.25 -11.02
CA LEU A 36 1.50 0.93 -11.06
C LEU A 36 2.12 2.02 -11.95
N GLU A 37 3.41 2.31 -11.77
CA GLU A 37 4.14 3.26 -12.63
C GLU A 37 4.08 2.84 -14.10
N HIS A 38 4.26 1.55 -14.37
CA HIS A 38 4.17 1.02 -15.74
C HIS A 38 2.75 1.12 -16.31
N ALA A 39 1.72 1.06 -15.46
CA ALA A 39 0.32 1.27 -15.83
C ALA A 39 -0.07 2.77 -15.92
N GLY A 40 0.87 3.69 -15.71
CA GLY A 40 0.61 5.14 -15.72
C GLY A 40 0.02 5.69 -14.42
N ALA A 41 0.02 4.91 -13.35
CA ALA A 41 -0.49 5.30 -12.04
C ALA A 41 0.63 5.88 -11.15
N SER A 42 0.28 6.81 -10.26
CA SER A 42 1.28 7.50 -9.44
C SER A 42 1.92 6.58 -8.39
N PRO A 43 3.26 6.62 -8.21
CA PRO A 43 3.94 5.82 -7.18
C PRO A 43 3.62 6.25 -5.74
N ASP A 44 2.96 7.40 -5.57
CA ASP A 44 2.48 7.94 -4.28
C ASP A 44 1.19 7.26 -3.79
N LEU A 45 0.60 6.38 -4.61
CA LEU A 45 -0.55 5.55 -4.22
C LEU A 45 -0.28 4.72 -2.96
N ILE A 46 0.97 4.35 -2.71
CA ILE A 46 1.37 3.54 -1.56
C ILE A 46 2.35 4.33 -0.71
N VAL A 47 1.86 4.84 0.42
CA VAL A 47 2.65 5.60 1.39
C VAL A 47 3.09 4.67 2.52
N THR A 48 4.41 4.54 2.68
CA THR A 48 4.99 3.80 3.80
C THR A 48 4.97 4.68 5.06
N VAL A 49 4.17 4.28 6.05
CA VAL A 49 4.11 4.96 7.35
C VAL A 49 5.06 4.24 8.31
N ARG A 50 6.22 4.85 8.57
CA ARG A 50 7.19 4.30 9.53
C ARG A 50 6.52 4.05 10.88
N GLY A 51 6.73 2.84 11.42
CA GLY A 51 6.13 2.41 12.68
C GLY A 51 4.66 1.96 12.63
N ARG A 52 3.93 2.10 11.50
CA ARG A 52 2.53 1.66 11.38
C ARG A 52 2.19 0.78 10.18
N GLY A 53 3.01 0.73 9.13
CA GLY A 53 2.75 -0.10 7.95
C GLY A 53 2.55 0.73 6.68
N TYR A 54 1.50 0.44 5.91
CA TYR A 54 1.28 1.04 4.60
C TYR A 54 -0.10 1.69 4.51
N ARG A 55 -0.16 2.84 3.86
CA ARG A 55 -1.39 3.56 3.58
C ARG A 55 -1.58 3.64 2.07
N LEU A 56 -2.77 3.27 1.62
CA LEU A 56 -3.18 3.54 0.25
C LEU A 56 -3.76 4.97 0.18
N THR A 57 -3.19 5.78 -0.69
CA THR A 57 -3.71 7.08 -1.09
C THR A 57 -4.43 6.86 -2.41
N ASN A 58 -5.69 7.27 -2.51
CA ASN A 58 -6.43 7.26 -3.77
C ASN A 58 -6.40 8.68 -4.33
N PRO A 59 -5.81 8.95 -5.51
CA PRO A 59 -5.83 10.26 -6.15
C PRO A 59 -7.24 10.62 -6.65
N ASP A 60 -8.14 9.65 -6.73
CA ASP A 60 -9.57 9.86 -7.01
C ASP A 60 -10.36 10.32 -5.76
N ALA A 61 -9.70 10.62 -4.64
CA ALA A 61 -10.20 11.66 -3.75
C ALA A 61 -9.94 13.03 -4.40
N SER A 62 -10.60 13.31 -5.52
CA SER A 62 -10.80 14.68 -5.96
C SER A 62 -11.34 15.47 -4.76
N PRO A 63 -10.80 16.63 -4.39
CA PRO A 63 -11.46 17.51 -3.44
C PRO A 63 -12.71 18.09 -4.14
N ALA A 64 -13.77 17.29 -4.23
CA ALA A 64 -15.07 17.78 -4.67
C ALA A 64 -15.64 18.66 -3.55
N GLY A 65 -15.58 19.97 -3.79
CA GLY A 65 -16.21 21.03 -3.01
C GLY A 65 -15.25 21.68 -1.99
N THR A 66 -15.08 22.99 -1.91
CA THR A 66 -15.84 24.13 -2.44
C THR A 66 -14.97 25.36 -2.14
N ALA A 67 -14.71 26.18 -3.15
CA ALA A 67 -14.39 27.60 -2.95
C ALA A 67 -15.69 28.33 -2.60
N PRO A 68 -15.67 29.25 -1.62
CA PRO A 68 -15.72 30.66 -2.00
C PRO A 68 -14.59 31.50 -1.40
#